data_AF-A0A2N2T7I9-F1
#
_entry.id   AF-A0A2N2T7I9-F1
#
_cell.length_a   1.000
_cell.length_b   1.000
_cell.length_c   1.000
_cell.angle_alpha   90.00
_cell.angle_beta   90.00
_cell.angle_gamma   90.00
#
_symmetry.space_group_name_H-M   'P 1'
#
loop_
_entity.id
_entity.type
_entity.pdbx_description
1 polymer ?
#
loop_
_entity_poly.entity_id
_entity_poly.type
_entity_poly.pdbx_seq_one_letter_code
_entity_poly.pdbx_strand_id
1 'polypeptide(L)'
;YTYNLTVFDHTWFAPGLDIAERLERQREAKKDDARLQRVTEGYLEFLRLGGRLRLTDLSRPLIRGLLRRKLPIITGLSSTYLYRAAREYGPNDVPDDIRGLPAGHFVVIAGYDRKKRSVLVADPYGLHPYSPSHEYWVSIDRVIGAVLLGIVTHDANLLVIYPPQAAPKGAA
;
A
#
# COMPACT_ATOMS: atom_id res chain seq x y z
N TYR A 1 2.14 -2.72 -6.86
CA TYR A 1 3.30 -3.25 -6.10
C TYR A 1 2.79 -3.81 -4.80
N THR A 2 3.22 -4.99 -4.39
CA THR A 2 2.74 -5.64 -3.16
C THR A 2 3.89 -6.05 -2.27
N TYR A 3 3.68 -5.94 -0.96
CA TYR A 3 4.55 -6.40 0.12
C TYR A 3 3.74 -7.19 1.16
N ASN A 4 2.50 -7.54 0.84
CA ASN A 4 1.63 -8.27 1.74
C ASN A 4 1.97 -9.77 1.70
N LEU A 5 2.78 -10.17 2.69
CA LEU A 5 3.28 -11.53 2.85
C LEU A 5 2.22 -12.54 3.30
N THR A 6 1.05 -12.07 3.76
CA THR A 6 -0.04 -12.97 4.14
C THR A 6 -0.83 -13.46 2.92
N VAL A 7 -0.73 -12.74 1.81
CA VAL A 7 -1.41 -13.07 0.54
C VAL A 7 -0.41 -13.66 -0.47
N PHE A 8 0.71 -12.98 -0.71
CA PHE A 8 1.62 -13.33 -1.80
C PHE A 8 2.88 -14.00 -1.30
N ASP A 9 3.24 -15.11 -1.97
CA ASP A 9 4.56 -15.70 -1.85
C ASP A 9 5.52 -15.04 -2.86
N HIS A 10 6.73 -14.71 -2.44
CA HIS A 10 7.71 -14.04 -3.29
C HIS A 10 8.14 -14.89 -4.50
N THR A 11 8.10 -16.22 -4.37
CA THR A 11 8.48 -17.15 -5.44
C THR A 11 7.54 -17.07 -6.64
N TRP A 12 6.32 -16.56 -6.46
CA TRP A 12 5.33 -16.41 -7.53
C TRP A 12 5.71 -15.35 -8.57
N PHE A 13 6.67 -14.48 -8.25
CA PHE A 13 7.15 -13.43 -9.15
C PHE A 13 8.37 -13.86 -9.98
N ALA A 14 8.74 -15.14 -9.94
CA ALA A 14 9.76 -15.70 -10.82
C ALA A 14 9.25 -15.78 -12.28
N PRO A 15 10.13 -15.66 -13.29
CA PRO A 15 9.74 -15.75 -14.70
C PRO A 15 9.00 -17.04 -15.03
N GLY A 16 7.92 -16.94 -15.82
CA GLY A 16 7.14 -18.09 -16.29
C GLY A 16 6.05 -18.58 -15.33
N LEU A 17 5.89 -17.99 -14.14
CA LEU A 17 4.78 -18.30 -13.25
C LEU A 17 3.57 -17.39 -13.53
N ASP A 18 2.37 -17.99 -13.50
CA ASP A 18 1.12 -17.26 -13.51
C ASP A 18 0.63 -17.00 -12.08
N ILE A 19 0.62 -15.72 -11.69
CA ILE A 19 0.18 -15.32 -10.35
C ILE A 19 -1.33 -15.59 -10.16
N ALA A 20 -2.16 -15.49 -11.20
CA ALA A 20 -3.59 -15.79 -11.08
C ALA A 20 -3.82 -17.27 -10.76
N GLU A 21 -3.08 -18.18 -11.42
CA GLU A 21 -3.12 -19.60 -11.10
C GLU A 21 -2.71 -19.85 -9.64
N ARG A 22 -1.65 -19.20 -9.16
CA ARG A 22 -1.19 -19.34 -7.77
C ARG A 22 -2.21 -18.86 -6.75
N LEU A 23 -2.88 -17.76 -7.03
CA LEU A 23 -3.96 -17.22 -6.21
C LEU A 23 -5.14 -18.19 -6.10
N GLU A 24 -5.60 -18.74 -7.23
CA GLU A 24 -6.71 -19.73 -7.21
C GLU A 24 -6.33 -20.99 -6.42
N ARG A 25 -5.14 -21.54 -6.65
CA ARG A 25 -4.68 -22.72 -5.91
C ARG A 25 -4.53 -22.45 -4.41
N GLN A 26 -4.05 -21.26 -4.04
CA GLN A 26 -3.96 -20.87 -2.63
C GLN A 26 -5.36 -20.76 -2.00
N ARG A 27 -6.31 -20.18 -2.74
CA ARG A 27 -7.71 -20.04 -2.33
C ARG A 27 -8.37 -21.40 -2.09
N GLU A 28 -8.18 -22.36 -2.99
CA GLU A 28 -8.68 -23.73 -2.83
C GLU A 28 -8.09 -24.41 -1.58
N ALA A 29 -6.77 -24.28 -1.38
CA ALA A 29 -6.08 -24.89 -0.25
C ALA A 29 -6.44 -24.25 1.10
N LYS A 30 -6.82 -22.97 1.12
CA LYS A 30 -7.13 -22.18 2.32
C LYS A 30 -8.60 -21.76 2.36
N LYS A 31 -9.50 -22.71 2.08
CA LYS A 31 -10.96 -22.50 2.03
C LYS A 31 -11.57 -21.90 3.31
N ASP A 32 -10.98 -22.19 4.47
CA ASP A 32 -11.51 -21.76 5.77
C ASP A 32 -11.09 -20.33 6.15
N ASP A 33 -10.17 -19.72 5.40
CA ASP A 33 -9.75 -18.32 5.60
C ASP A 33 -10.65 -17.37 4.80
N ALA A 34 -11.80 -17.02 5.38
CA ALA A 34 -12.80 -16.14 4.75
C ALA A 34 -12.25 -14.76 4.35
N ARG A 35 -11.16 -14.30 4.98
CA ARG A 35 -10.51 -13.05 4.59
C ARG A 35 -9.71 -13.26 3.31
N LEU A 36 -8.87 -14.29 3.28
CA LEU A 36 -8.07 -14.62 2.10
C LEU A 36 -8.97 -14.88 0.88
N GLN A 37 -10.09 -15.58 1.05
CA GLN A 37 -11.06 -15.82 -0.02
C GLN A 37 -11.47 -14.51 -0.72
N ARG A 38 -11.93 -13.53 0.07
CA ARG A 38 -12.36 -12.21 -0.45
C ARG A 38 -11.22 -11.42 -1.09
N VAL A 39 -10.04 -11.43 -0.46
CA VAL A 39 -8.87 -10.71 -0.97
C VAL A 39 -8.41 -11.31 -2.31
N THR A 40 -8.41 -12.64 -2.43
CA THR A 40 -8.05 -13.34 -3.66
C THR A 40 -9.01 -13.02 -4.80
N GLU A 41 -10.32 -13.01 -4.56
CA GLU A 41 -11.32 -12.62 -5.55
C GLU A 41 -11.05 -11.22 -6.14
N GLY A 42 -10.76 -10.25 -5.28
CA GLY A 42 -10.42 -8.89 -5.72
C GLY A 42 -9.13 -8.83 -6.56
N TYR A 43 -8.09 -9.60 -6.21
CA TYR A 43 -6.87 -9.66 -7.00
C TYR A 43 -7.04 -10.35 -8.35
N LEU A 44 -7.84 -11.41 -8.42
CA LEU A 44 -8.17 -12.09 -9.66
C LEU A 44 -8.94 -11.17 -10.60
N GLU A 45 -9.91 -10.41 -10.07
CA GLU A 45 -10.61 -9.39 -10.85
C GLU A 45 -9.64 -8.30 -11.34
N PHE A 46 -8.77 -7.79 -10.47
CA PHE A 46 -7.77 -6.79 -10.85
C PHE A 46 -6.88 -7.28 -12.01
N LEU A 47 -6.39 -8.52 -11.95
CA LEU A 47 -5.58 -9.12 -13.01
C LEU A 47 -6.39 -9.30 -14.31
N ARG A 48 -7.63 -9.78 -14.22
CA ARG A 48 -8.54 -9.95 -15.36
C ARG A 48 -8.83 -8.62 -16.07
N LEU A 49 -8.89 -7.52 -15.33
CA LEU A 49 -9.08 -6.16 -15.85
C LEU A 49 -7.78 -5.54 -16.42
N GLY A 50 -6.69 -6.32 -16.54
CA GLY A 50 -5.41 -5.87 -17.08
C GLY A 50 -4.47 -5.24 -16.04
N GLY A 51 -4.84 -5.30 -14.77
CA GLY A 51 -3.98 -4.94 -13.66
C GLY A 51 -2.71 -5.80 -13.63
N ARG A 52 -1.62 -5.24 -13.08
CA ARG A 52 -0.33 -5.92 -13.02
C ARG A 52 0.24 -5.87 -11.61
N LEU A 53 0.55 -7.04 -11.08
CA LEU A 53 1.26 -7.17 -9.82
C LEU A 53 2.77 -7.10 -10.07
N ARG A 54 3.47 -6.43 -9.16
CA ARG A 54 4.93 -6.27 -9.19
C ARG A 54 5.46 -6.41 -7.79
N LEU A 55 6.58 -7.12 -7.66
CA LEU A 55 7.35 -7.25 -6.45
C LEU A 55 8.75 -6.69 -6.72
N THR A 56 9.12 -5.67 -5.95
CA THR A 56 10.43 -5.01 -5.96
C THR A 56 10.56 -4.29 -4.64
N ASP A 57 11.78 -4.11 -4.12
CA ASP A 57 11.98 -3.47 -2.83
C ASP A 57 11.33 -2.08 -2.74
N LEU A 58 10.58 -1.87 -1.64
CA LEU A 58 10.05 -0.54 -1.33
C LEU A 58 11.20 0.39 -0.98
N SER A 59 11.53 1.29 -1.90
CA SER A 59 12.72 2.10 -1.79
C SER A 59 12.46 3.54 -2.19
N ARG A 60 13.30 4.46 -1.68
CA ARG A 60 13.25 5.87 -2.08
C ARG A 60 13.38 6.06 -3.60
N PRO A 61 14.27 5.33 -4.31
CA PRO A 61 14.34 5.39 -5.77
C PRO A 61 13.05 4.96 -6.48
N LEU A 62 12.36 3.93 -5.99
CA LEU A 62 11.08 3.48 -6.56
C LEU A 62 10.01 4.58 -6.47
N ILE A 63 9.76 5.10 -5.27
CA ILE A 63 8.78 6.16 -5.02
C ILE A 63 9.11 7.39 -5.86
N ARG A 64 10.37 7.84 -5.81
CA ARG A 64 10.84 8.98 -6.62
C ARG A 64 10.66 8.74 -8.11
N GLY A 65 10.95 7.53 -8.60
CA GLY A 65 10.83 7.18 -10.02
C GLY A 65 9.39 7.19 -10.52
N LEU A 66 8.44 6.74 -9.70
CA LEU A 66 7.00 6.87 -9.98
C LEU A 66 6.58 8.34 -10.04
N LEU A 67 6.90 9.11 -9.00
CA LEU A 67 6.49 10.53 -8.92
C LEU A 67 7.12 11.40 -10.01
N ARG A 68 8.38 11.13 -10.41
CA ARG A 68 9.02 11.81 -11.56
C ARG A 68 8.30 11.59 -12.90
N ARG A 69 7.56 10.48 -13.02
CA ARG A 69 6.72 10.17 -14.19
C ARG A 69 5.30 10.72 -14.04
N LYS A 70 5.05 11.58 -13.04
CA LYS A 70 3.72 12.11 -12.70
C LYS A 70 2.70 11.01 -12.39
N LEU A 71 3.16 9.95 -11.76
CA LEU A 71 2.33 8.83 -11.33
C LEU A 71 2.11 8.94 -9.81
N PRO A 72 1.00 9.52 -9.35
CA PRO A 72 0.65 9.53 -7.93
C PRO A 72 0.42 8.10 -7.44
N ILE A 73 0.67 7.86 -6.16
CA ILE A 73 0.68 6.52 -5.58
C ILE A 73 -0.39 6.46 -4.50
N ILE A 74 -1.39 5.60 -4.68
CA ILE A 74 -2.33 5.23 -3.62
C ILE A 74 -1.65 4.14 -2.80
N THR A 75 -1.62 4.28 -1.48
CA THR A 75 -1.03 3.27 -0.61
C THR A 75 -1.83 3.09 0.65
N GLY A 76 -2.04 1.83 1.03
CA GLY A 76 -2.40 1.48 2.40
C GLY A 76 -1.15 1.50 3.28
N LEU A 77 -1.29 1.97 4.51
CA LEU A 77 -0.21 2.12 5.48
C LEU A 77 -0.72 2.04 6.91
N SER A 78 0.18 1.92 7.88
CA SER A 78 -0.16 2.07 9.30
C SER A 78 -0.28 3.56 9.66
N SER A 79 -1.50 4.00 9.97
CA SER A 79 -1.77 5.36 10.47
C SER A 79 -1.17 5.57 11.85
N THR A 80 -1.20 4.54 12.72
CA THR A 80 -0.52 4.56 14.03
C THR A 80 0.97 4.90 13.87
N TYR A 81 1.69 4.25 12.95
CA TYR A 81 3.11 4.52 12.74
C TYR A 81 3.36 5.84 12.02
N LEU A 82 2.52 6.17 11.03
CA LEU A 82 2.60 7.42 10.29
C LEU A 82 2.44 8.59 11.27
N TYR A 83 1.30 8.70 11.93
CA TYR A 83 0.95 9.83 12.80
C TYR A 83 1.69 9.85 14.14
N ARG A 84 2.38 8.75 14.52
CA ARG A 84 2.92 8.58 15.87
C ARG A 84 1.82 8.71 16.94
N ALA A 85 0.64 8.18 16.63
CA ALA A 85 -0.51 8.21 17.50
C ALA A 85 -0.57 6.96 18.38
N ALA A 86 -1.37 7.02 19.45
CA ALA A 86 -1.76 5.83 20.18
C ALA A 86 -2.50 4.85 19.25
N ARG A 87 -2.57 3.59 19.67
CA ARG A 87 -3.40 2.59 19.00
C ARG A 87 -4.88 2.88 19.25
N GLU A 88 -5.76 2.29 18.45
CA GLU A 88 -7.20 2.54 18.49
C GLU A 88 -7.93 1.38 19.20
N TYR A 89 -8.90 1.70 20.06
CA TYR A 89 -9.65 0.73 20.84
C TYR A 89 -11.16 0.91 20.72
N GLY A 90 -11.85 -0.22 20.56
CA GLY A 90 -13.31 -0.26 20.50
C GLY A 90 -13.89 0.27 19.18
N PRO A 91 -15.22 0.34 19.05
CA PRO A 91 -15.90 0.69 17.80
C PRO A 91 -15.83 2.17 17.41
N ASN A 92 -15.30 3.02 18.30
CA ASN A 92 -15.20 4.47 18.10
C ASN A 92 -13.73 4.91 17.92
N ASP A 93 -12.83 3.96 17.68
CA ASP A 93 -11.41 4.20 17.43
C ASP A 93 -10.74 5.09 18.50
N VAL A 94 -11.07 4.84 19.77
CA VAL A 94 -10.60 5.67 20.88
C VAL A 94 -9.09 5.47 21.08
N PRO A 95 -8.29 6.54 21.18
CA PRO A 95 -6.86 6.42 21.47
C PRO A 95 -6.60 5.69 22.79
N ASP A 96 -5.88 4.57 22.74
CA ASP A 96 -5.49 3.75 23.90
C ASP A 96 -4.14 3.06 23.64
N ASP A 97 -3.12 3.43 24.41
CA ASP A 97 -1.75 2.94 24.22
C ASP A 97 -1.51 1.53 24.79
N ILE A 98 -2.42 1.01 25.61
CA ILE A 98 -2.31 -0.33 26.23
C ILE A 98 -3.18 -1.36 25.50
N ARG A 99 -4.49 -1.12 25.43
CA ARG A 99 -5.51 -2.05 24.88
C ARG A 99 -5.68 -1.93 23.38
N GLY A 100 -5.31 -0.79 22.81
CA GLY A 100 -5.56 -0.50 21.40
C GLY A 100 -4.84 -1.45 20.45
N LEU A 101 -5.36 -1.56 19.24
CA LEU A 101 -4.74 -2.25 18.11
C LEU A 101 -4.21 -1.24 17.08
N PRO A 102 -3.13 -1.57 16.35
CA PRO A 102 -2.66 -0.70 15.27
C PRO A 102 -3.76 -0.43 14.25
N ALA A 103 -3.82 0.82 13.79
CA ALA A 103 -4.75 1.28 12.79
C ALA A 103 -4.06 1.46 11.43
N GLY A 104 -4.87 1.25 10.39
CA GLY A 104 -4.48 1.36 8.99
C GLY A 104 -5.23 2.49 8.30
N HIS A 105 -4.65 3.06 7.27
CA HIS A 105 -5.30 4.09 6.46
C HIS A 105 -4.76 4.12 5.03
N PHE A 106 -5.47 4.80 4.13
CA PHE A 106 -5.07 5.00 2.74
C PHE A 106 -4.78 6.47 2.47
N VAL A 107 -3.65 6.73 1.85
CA VAL A 107 -3.26 8.08 1.43
C VAL A 107 -2.79 8.09 -0.03
N VAL A 108 -2.68 9.28 -0.61
CA VAL A 108 -2.06 9.50 -1.92
C VAL A 108 -0.71 10.18 -1.75
N ILE A 109 0.35 9.56 -2.24
CA ILE A 109 1.66 10.22 -2.36
C ILE A 109 1.69 10.95 -3.69
N ALA A 110 1.74 12.28 -3.66
CA ALA A 110 1.54 13.13 -4.84
C ALA A 110 2.78 13.94 -5.26
N GLY A 111 3.81 14.02 -4.42
CA GLY A 111 4.97 14.88 -4.68
C GLY A 111 6.23 14.42 -3.97
N TYR A 112 7.38 14.94 -4.40
CA TYR A 112 8.69 14.61 -3.83
C TYR A 112 9.60 15.83 -3.79
N ASP A 113 10.10 16.16 -2.60
CA ASP A 113 11.13 17.18 -2.40
C ASP A 113 12.47 16.48 -2.22
N ARG A 114 13.34 16.64 -3.22
CA ARG A 114 14.68 16.03 -3.22
C ARG A 114 15.60 16.59 -2.14
N LYS A 115 15.51 17.90 -1.84
CA LYS A 115 16.39 18.56 -0.88
C LYS A 115 16.03 18.12 0.54
N LYS A 116 14.73 18.12 0.86
CA LYS A 116 14.21 17.73 2.19
C LYS A 116 14.05 16.22 2.37
N ARG A 117 14.16 15.44 1.29
CA ARG A 117 13.92 13.99 1.26
C ARG A 117 12.53 13.64 1.81
N SER A 118 11.55 14.49 1.49
CA SER A 118 10.17 14.33 1.90
C SER A 118 9.28 14.04 0.69
N VAL A 119 8.11 13.48 0.98
CA VAL A 119 7.03 13.32 0.02
C VAL A 119 5.83 14.14 0.45
N LEU A 120 5.07 14.63 -0.54
CA LEU A 120 3.77 15.25 -0.31
C LEU A 120 2.75 14.12 -0.19
N VAL A 121 2.06 14.10 0.94
CA VAL A 121 0.95 13.19 1.22
C VAL A 121 -0.33 14.01 1.13
N ALA A 122 -1.26 13.55 0.29
CA ALA A 122 -2.65 13.97 0.29
C ALA A 122 -3.46 12.91 1.04
N ASP A 123 -4.06 13.33 2.14
CA ASP A 123 -4.61 12.50 3.19
C ASP A 123 -6.09 12.84 3.40
N PRO A 124 -7.02 11.91 3.15
CA PRO A 124 -8.43 12.21 3.28
C PRO A 124 -8.86 12.41 4.74
N TYR A 125 -8.02 12.03 5.72
CA TYR A 125 -8.32 12.20 7.13
C TYR A 125 -7.94 13.61 7.62
N GLY A 126 -8.91 14.53 7.67
CA GLY A 126 -8.65 15.94 8.03
C GLY A 126 -8.22 16.19 9.49
N LEU A 127 -8.25 15.19 10.37
CA LEU A 127 -7.85 15.31 11.79
C LEU A 127 -6.44 14.77 12.07
N HIS A 128 -5.63 14.54 11.04
CA HIS A 128 -4.24 14.09 11.20
C HIS A 128 -3.34 15.16 11.88
N PRO A 129 -2.24 14.78 12.54
CA PRO A 129 -1.45 15.72 13.37
C PRO A 129 -0.51 16.66 12.60
N TYR A 130 -0.41 16.54 11.28
CA TYR A 130 0.64 17.24 10.51
C TYR A 130 0.26 18.62 9.98
N SER A 131 -1.02 18.86 9.72
CA SER A 131 -1.51 20.07 9.05
C SER A 131 -3.02 20.19 9.25
N PRO A 132 -3.60 21.40 9.26
CA PRO A 132 -5.04 21.59 9.15
C PRO A 132 -5.57 21.38 7.71
N SER A 133 -4.68 21.28 6.72
CA SER A 133 -5.00 20.91 5.34
C SER A 133 -4.92 19.40 5.17
N HIS A 134 -5.62 18.84 4.19
CA HIS A 134 -5.47 17.46 3.70
C HIS A 134 -4.11 17.15 3.08
N GLU A 135 -3.20 18.12 3.00
CA GLU A 135 -1.89 17.95 2.41
C GLU A 135 -0.78 18.32 3.39
N TYR A 136 0.24 17.46 3.48
CA TYR A 136 1.43 17.71 4.29
C TYR A 136 2.68 17.04 3.71
N TRP A 137 3.84 17.60 4.07
CA TRP A 137 5.13 17.03 3.73
C TRP A 137 5.66 16.20 4.90
N VAL A 138 6.07 14.97 4.61
CA VAL A 138 6.64 14.07 5.61
C VAL A 138 7.87 13.37 5.05
N SER A 139 8.80 12.96 5.91
CA SER A 139 9.99 12.20 5.50
C SER A 139 9.59 10.98 4.67
N ILE A 140 10.28 10.74 3.55
CA ILE A 140 10.05 9.54 2.73
C ILE A 140 10.26 8.25 3.52
N ASP A 141 11.15 8.28 4.52
CA ASP A 141 11.44 7.12 5.36
C ASP A 141 10.30 6.78 6.31
N ARG A 142 9.60 7.81 6.80
CA ARG A 142 8.37 7.66 7.59
C ARG A 142 7.31 6.92 6.78
N VAL A 143 7.12 7.32 5.52
CA VAL A 143 6.12 6.72 4.63
C VAL A 143 6.51 5.30 4.25
N ILE A 144 7.78 5.04 3.91
CA ILE A 144 8.25 3.67 3.63
C ILE A 144 7.98 2.77 4.84
N GLY A 145 8.34 3.21 6.05
CA GLY A 145 8.07 2.47 7.27
C GLY A 145 6.57 2.24 7.50
N ALA A 146 5.74 3.27 7.30
CA ALA A 146 4.29 3.16 7.45
C ALA A 146 3.67 2.18 6.47
N VAL A 147 4.12 2.16 5.20
CA VAL A 147 3.61 1.23 4.17
C VAL A 147 4.00 -0.21 4.49
N LEU A 148 5.26 -0.47 4.87
CA LEU A 148 5.69 -1.83 5.23
C LEU A 148 4.98 -2.33 6.49
N LEU A 149 4.82 -1.46 7.50
CA LEU A 149 4.09 -1.78 8.72
C LEU A 149 2.58 -1.87 8.49
N GLY A 150 2.05 -1.42 7.34
CA GLY A 150 0.64 -1.59 6.98
C GLY A 150 0.19 -3.05 6.99
N ILE A 151 1.11 -4.01 6.92
CA ILE A 151 0.79 -5.45 6.93
C ILE A 151 0.05 -5.88 8.18
N VAL A 152 0.26 -5.19 9.31
CA VAL A 152 -0.45 -5.47 10.57
C VAL A 152 -1.93 -5.11 10.50
N THR A 153 -2.31 -4.21 9.59
CA THR A 153 -3.69 -3.86 9.26
C THR A 153 -4.10 -4.39 7.89
N HIS A 154 -3.33 -5.37 7.39
CA HIS A 154 -3.58 -6.16 6.18
C HIS A 154 -3.44 -5.44 4.85
N ASP A 155 -2.94 -4.21 4.86
CA ASP A 155 -2.48 -3.53 3.66
C ASP A 155 -0.97 -3.68 3.54
N ALA A 156 -0.36 -3.40 2.39
CA ALA A 156 1.08 -3.17 2.24
C ALA A 156 1.37 -3.16 0.74
N ASN A 157 0.87 -2.15 0.05
CA ASN A 157 0.88 -2.10 -1.40
C ASN A 157 0.98 -0.68 -1.89
N LEU A 158 1.67 -0.49 -3.01
CA LEU A 158 1.59 0.73 -3.80
C LEU A 158 0.72 0.45 -5.03
N LEU A 159 -0.40 1.15 -5.15
CA LEU A 159 -1.25 1.16 -6.32
C LEU A 159 -0.98 2.42 -7.14
N VAL A 160 -0.82 2.23 -8.44
CA VAL A 160 -0.63 3.32 -9.40
C VAL A 160 -1.61 3.09 -10.53
N ILE A 161 -2.40 4.12 -10.82
CA ILE A 161 -3.37 4.14 -11.91
C ILE A 161 -2.93 5.21 -12.88
N TYR A 162 -2.93 4.88 -14.17
CA TYR A 162 -2.56 5.81 -15.23
C TYR A 162 -3.44 5.58 -16.45
N PRO A 163 -3.75 6.64 -17.23
CA PRO A 163 -4.42 6.48 -18.50
C PRO A 163 -3.54 5.69 -19.47
N PRO A 164 -4.11 4.97 -20.45
CA PRO A 164 -3.33 4.13 -21.39
C PRO A 164 -2.15 4.85 -22.05
N GLN A 165 -2.29 6.14 -22.33
CA GLN A 165 -1.27 6.99 -22.97
C GLN A 165 -0.05 7.25 -22.07
N ALA A 166 -0.21 7.11 -20.75
CA ALA A 166 0.85 7.31 -19.76
C ALA A 166 1.50 5.99 -19.29
N ALA A 167 1.22 4.88 -20.00
CA ALA A 167 1.81 3.58 -19.67
C ALA A 167 3.35 3.63 -19.68
N PRO A 168 4.03 3.11 -18.64
CA PRO A 168 5.48 3.04 -18.64
C PRO A 168 5.99 2.20 -19.83
N LYS A 169 6.89 2.76 -20.65
CA LYS A 169 7.58 2.01 -21.72
C LYS A 169 8.32 0.81 -21.11
N GLY A 170 8.12 -0.39 -21.65
CA GLY A 170 8.66 -1.66 -21.12
C GLY A 170 7.73 -2.40 -20.17
N ALA A 171 6.43 -2.09 -20.19
CA ALA A 171 5.42 -2.85 -19.48
C ALA A 171 4.77 -3.95 -20.35
N ALA A 172 5.19 -4.17 -21.60
CA ALA A 172 4.75 -5.31 -22.40
C ALA A 172 5.66 -6.51 -22.15
#